data_AF-A0A418FU64-F1
#
_entry.id   AF-A0A418FU64-F1
#
_cell.length_a   1.000
_cell.length_b   1.000
_cell.length_c   1.000
_cell.angle_alpha   90.00
_cell.angle_beta   90.00
_cell.angle_gamma   90.00
#
_symmetry.space_group_name_H-M   'P 1'
#
loop_
_entity.id
_entity.type
_entity.pdbx_description
1 polymer ?
#
loop_
_entity_poly.entity_id
_entity_poly.type
_entity_poly.pdbx_seq_one_letter_code
_entity_poly.pdbx_strand_id
1 'polypeptide(L)'
;MPRVIFFTLGMISVLFMAVAISGVSVVGCQIPGNLLFSIAGAPTKLGFTANRGGVILANLFMQLHVTIAFGIIINPAFYILERLLLGLHRHLDAIQEIEGGDFQANDTPNAEDKTIETSLNKHDSDEHDLDSKTYRQPGVYPKVAALRTVVVSGTVAVACLWKDRLLDLVDFTGASCIAMCCMILPMVFYLKHFGNKVGKLEKVWAVFAIAMSLFLGGYETYQKGKPLFNPPAATTGPVAWDAVKFNFCPPGSSYTRMVYTNLSYHENFNSPSSL
;
A
#
# COMPACT_ATOMS: atom_id res chain seq x y z
N MET A 1 3.48 21.02 -15.23
CA MET A 1 3.18 19.89 -14.31
C MET A 1 3.51 18.50 -14.89
N PRO A 2 3.20 18.13 -16.15
CA PRO A 2 3.47 16.77 -16.65
C PRO A 2 4.94 16.34 -16.60
N ARG A 3 5.89 17.26 -16.86
CA ARG A 3 7.32 16.98 -16.84
C ARG A 3 7.84 16.48 -15.48
N VAL A 4 7.30 17.01 -14.38
CA VAL A 4 7.68 16.60 -13.01
C VAL A 4 7.12 15.21 -12.71
N ILE A 5 5.91 14.91 -13.17
CA ILE A 5 5.29 13.58 -13.03
C ILE A 5 6.12 12.52 -13.77
N PHE A 6 6.51 12.79 -15.01
CA PHE A 6 7.38 11.87 -15.78
C PHE A 6 8.72 11.63 -15.10
N PHE A 7 9.36 12.69 -14.59
CA PHE A 7 10.64 12.56 -13.90
C PHE A 7 10.53 11.74 -12.61
N THR A 8 9.52 12.02 -11.79
CA THR A 8 9.33 11.34 -10.50
C THR A 8 8.94 9.87 -10.67
N LEU A 9 7.99 9.54 -11.54
CA LEU A 9 7.63 8.15 -11.88
C LEU A 9 8.81 7.39 -12.49
N GLY A 10 9.59 8.05 -13.36
CA GLY A 10 10.80 7.46 -13.92
C GLY A 10 11.84 7.11 -12.86
N MET A 11 12.14 8.06 -11.96
CA MET A 11 13.08 7.85 -10.86
C MET A 11 12.63 6.71 -9.93
N ILE A 12 11.36 6.72 -9.51
CA ILE A 12 10.80 5.67 -8.65
C ILE A 12 10.88 4.29 -9.32
N SER A 13 10.59 4.22 -10.62
CA SER A 13 10.67 2.96 -11.38
C SER A 13 12.10 2.41 -11.43
N VAL A 14 13.10 3.27 -11.63
CA VAL A 14 14.52 2.87 -11.62
C VAL A 14 14.95 2.35 -10.25
N LEU A 15 14.53 3.02 -9.17
CA LEU A 15 14.82 2.58 -7.81
C LEU A 15 14.18 1.22 -7.49
N PHE A 16 12.91 1.02 -7.82
CA PHE A 16 12.25 -0.28 -7.64
C PHE A 16 12.90 -1.38 -8.49
N MET A 17 13.30 -1.06 -9.72
CA MET A 17 14.01 -1.99 -10.59
C MET A 17 15.36 -2.40 -9.97
N ALA A 18 16.13 -1.45 -9.43
CA ALA A 18 17.41 -1.75 -8.78
C ALA A 18 17.24 -2.64 -7.54
N VAL A 19 16.22 -2.38 -6.71
CA VAL A 19 15.89 -3.21 -5.54
C VAL A 19 15.44 -4.62 -5.96
N ALA A 20 14.63 -4.74 -7.01
CA ALA A 20 14.18 -6.02 -7.52
C ALA A 20 15.35 -6.86 -8.08
N ILE A 21 16.21 -6.27 -8.91
CA ILE A 21 17.37 -6.96 -9.50
C ILE A 21 18.34 -7.41 -8.41
N SER A 22 18.64 -6.56 -7.44
CA SER A 22 19.55 -6.90 -6.33
C SER A 22 18.95 -7.96 -5.39
N GLY A 23 17.65 -7.95 -5.16
CA GLY A 23 16.97 -9.01 -4.40
C GLY A 23 17.02 -10.36 -5.12
N VAL A 24 16.72 -10.37 -6.42
CA VAL A 24 16.71 -11.59 -7.25
C VAL A 24 18.12 -12.14 -7.44
N SER A 25 19.14 -11.31 -7.58
CA SER A 25 20.52 -11.79 -7.80
C SER A 25 21.09 -12.53 -6.59
N VAL A 26 20.65 -12.20 -5.38
CA VAL A 26 21.16 -12.81 -4.13
C VAL A 26 20.33 -14.02 -3.71
N VAL A 27 19.00 -13.95 -3.81
CA VAL A 27 18.07 -14.96 -3.25
C VAL A 27 17.45 -15.86 -4.32
N GLY A 28 17.54 -15.47 -5.60
CA GLY A 28 17.05 -16.27 -6.73
C GLY A 28 15.56 -16.58 -6.64
N CYS A 29 15.19 -17.85 -6.86
CA CYS A 29 13.80 -18.30 -6.85
C CYS A 29 13.18 -18.41 -5.45
N GLN A 30 13.95 -18.17 -4.38
CA GLN A 30 13.52 -18.31 -2.99
C GLN A 30 13.11 -16.98 -2.34
N ILE A 31 12.89 -15.92 -3.12
CA ILE A 31 12.58 -14.59 -2.60
C ILE A 31 11.29 -14.66 -1.76
N PRO A 32 11.36 -14.33 -0.46
CA PRO A 32 10.18 -14.23 0.38
C PRO A 32 9.48 -12.90 0.11
N GLY A 33 8.15 -12.88 0.24
CA GLY A 33 7.37 -11.65 0.00
C GLY A 33 7.67 -10.50 0.97
N ASN A 34 8.38 -10.74 2.07
CA ASN A 34 8.97 -9.69 2.90
C ASN A 34 10.44 -9.99 3.18
N LEU A 35 11.32 -9.21 2.55
CA LEU A 35 12.78 -9.35 2.67
C LEU A 35 13.25 -9.10 4.11
N LEU A 36 12.64 -8.15 4.81
CA LEU A 36 13.03 -7.74 6.15
C LEU A 36 12.78 -8.87 7.18
N PHE A 37 11.70 -9.63 7.03
CA PHE A 37 11.45 -10.83 7.84
C PHE A 37 12.32 -12.04 7.48
N SER A 38 12.90 -12.06 6.29
CA SER A 38 13.78 -13.16 5.86
C SER A 38 15.22 -13.01 6.34
N ILE A 39 15.64 -11.77 6.57
CA ILE A 39 16.99 -11.42 7.03
C ILE A 39 17.03 -11.30 8.57
N ALA A 40 15.87 -11.16 9.23
CA ALA A 40 15.75 -11.16 10.68
C ALA A 40 15.86 -12.60 11.27
N GLY A 41 16.75 -12.77 12.25
CA GLY A 41 16.95 -14.02 12.99
C GLY A 41 18.32 -14.68 12.75
N ALA A 42 18.80 -15.46 13.72
CA ALA A 42 20.02 -16.25 13.61
C ALA A 42 19.75 -17.70 14.07
N PRO A 43 19.78 -18.71 13.18
CA PRO A 43 19.98 -18.61 11.72
C PRO A 43 18.79 -17.94 11.02
N THR A 44 19.03 -17.24 9.91
CA THR A 44 17.97 -16.61 9.11
C THR A 44 17.08 -17.68 8.47
N LYS A 45 15.85 -17.32 8.04
CA LYS A 45 14.96 -18.26 7.31
C LYS A 45 15.60 -18.80 6.02
N LEU A 46 16.56 -18.07 5.47
CA LEU A 46 17.34 -18.44 4.28
C LEU A 46 18.73 -19.03 4.62
N GLY A 47 19.02 -19.31 5.90
CA GLY A 47 20.23 -19.99 6.36
C GLY A 47 21.54 -19.20 6.26
N PHE A 48 21.53 -17.98 5.72
CA PHE A 48 22.71 -17.11 5.68
C PHE A 48 22.91 -16.34 6.98
N THR A 49 24.16 -15.97 7.26
CA THR A 49 24.52 -15.11 8.39
C THR A 49 24.64 -13.66 7.91
N ALA A 50 23.63 -12.84 8.22
CA ALA A 50 23.68 -11.40 7.95
C ALA A 50 24.36 -10.64 9.11
N ASN A 51 24.96 -9.48 8.81
CA ASN A 51 25.51 -8.60 9.86
C ASN A 51 24.40 -8.13 10.80
N ARG A 52 24.45 -8.58 12.07
CA ARG A 52 23.43 -8.29 13.08
C ARG A 52 23.12 -6.79 13.23
N GLY A 53 24.15 -5.93 13.17
CA GLY A 53 23.98 -4.49 13.31
C GLY A 53 23.18 -3.87 12.15
N GLY A 54 23.47 -4.28 10.91
CA GLY A 54 22.77 -3.80 9.72
C GLY A 54 21.29 -4.19 9.70
N VAL A 55 20.97 -5.42 10.13
CA VAL A 55 19.58 -5.91 10.21
C VAL A 55 18.78 -5.15 11.26
N ILE A 56 19.36 -4.93 12.45
CA ILE A 56 18.70 -4.18 13.52
C ILE A 56 18.45 -2.73 13.07
N LEU A 57 19.45 -2.11 12.45
CA LEU A 57 19.34 -0.73 11.97
C LEU A 57 18.26 -0.59 10.88
N ALA A 58 18.19 -1.53 9.93
CA ALA A 58 17.16 -1.55 8.90
C ALA A 58 15.75 -1.72 9.51
N ASN A 59 15.58 -2.62 10.48
CA ASN A 59 14.31 -2.80 11.17
C ASN A 59 13.88 -1.55 11.95
N LEU A 60 14.83 -0.85 12.58
CA LEU A 60 14.56 0.37 13.33
C LEU A 60 14.14 1.52 12.40
N PHE A 61 14.83 1.70 11.28
CA PHE A 61 14.43 2.71 10.27
C PHE A 61 13.08 2.39 9.63
N MET A 62 12.79 1.12 9.32
CA MET A 62 11.48 0.73 8.80
C MET A 62 10.38 1.00 9.82
N GLN A 63 10.61 0.69 11.10
CA GLN A 63 9.66 0.99 12.17
C GLN A 63 9.42 2.49 12.31
N LEU A 64 10.49 3.31 12.31
CA LEU A 64 10.38 4.77 12.34
C LEU A 64 9.54 5.28 11.16
N HIS A 65 9.85 4.83 9.94
CA HIS A 65 9.13 5.21 8.72
C HIS A 65 7.63 4.86 8.81
N VAL A 66 7.29 3.62 9.20
CA VAL A 66 5.90 3.17 9.30
C VAL A 66 5.13 3.93 10.38
N THR A 67 5.75 4.26 11.53
CA THR A 67 5.07 5.04 12.58
C THR A 67 4.71 6.46 12.14
N ILE A 68 5.62 7.14 11.43
CA ILE A 68 5.36 8.48 10.89
C ILE A 68 4.30 8.40 9.79
N ALA A 69 4.44 7.45 8.85
CA ALA A 69 3.50 7.27 7.76
C ALA A 69 2.09 6.95 8.25
N PHE A 70 1.96 6.11 9.29
CA PHE A 70 0.67 5.77 9.88
C PHE A 70 -0.07 7.02 10.36
N GLY A 71 0.61 7.93 11.08
CA GLY A 71 0.00 9.18 11.56
C GLY A 71 -0.46 10.09 10.41
N ILE A 72 0.36 10.24 9.37
CA ILE A 72 0.03 11.13 8.23
C ILE A 72 -1.10 10.55 7.39
N ILE A 73 -1.13 9.24 7.16
CA ILE A 73 -2.13 8.60 6.29
C ILE A 73 -3.49 8.45 7.00
N ILE A 74 -3.49 8.15 8.30
CA ILE A 74 -4.74 7.85 9.02
C ILE A 74 -5.53 9.12 9.37
N ASN A 75 -4.86 10.24 9.59
CA ASN A 75 -5.50 11.51 9.94
C ASN A 75 -6.57 11.94 8.92
N PRO A 76 -6.27 12.12 7.61
CA PRO A 76 -7.30 12.48 6.63
C PRO A 76 -8.38 11.40 6.49
N ALA A 77 -8.05 10.12 6.70
CA ALA A 77 -9.05 9.06 6.71
C ALA A 77 -10.04 9.22 7.88
N PHE A 78 -9.58 9.63 9.06
CA PHE A 78 -10.47 9.95 10.19
C PHE A 78 -11.39 11.13 9.89
N TYR A 79 -10.89 12.21 9.28
CA TYR A 79 -11.73 13.34 8.91
C TYR A 79 -12.86 12.94 7.94
N ILE A 80 -12.54 12.12 6.93
CA ILE A 80 -13.54 11.63 5.97
C ILE A 80 -14.58 10.72 6.67
N LEU A 81 -14.13 9.87 7.60
CA LEU A 81 -14.98 8.90 8.29
C LEU A 81 -15.87 9.58 9.34
N GLU A 82 -15.35 10.57 10.06
CA GLU A 82 -16.11 11.44 10.97
C GLU A 82 -17.17 12.23 10.21
N ARG A 83 -16.84 12.73 9.02
CA ARG A 83 -17.81 13.37 8.13
C ARG A 83 -18.91 12.41 7.69
N LEU A 84 -18.56 11.17 7.32
CA LEU A 84 -19.53 10.18 6.84
C LEU A 84 -20.47 9.67 7.96
N LEU A 85 -19.94 9.42 9.16
CA LEU A 85 -20.71 8.80 10.24
C LEU A 85 -21.31 9.78 11.25
N LEU A 86 -20.59 10.85 11.59
CA LEU A 86 -21.03 11.84 12.58
C LEU A 86 -21.58 13.12 11.93
N GLY A 87 -21.40 13.31 10.62
CA GLY A 87 -21.84 14.52 9.91
C GLY A 87 -21.08 15.79 10.34
N LEU A 88 -19.98 15.60 11.09
CA LEU A 88 -19.10 16.68 11.52
C LEU A 88 -18.36 17.23 10.28
N HIS A 89 -18.06 18.53 10.25
CA HIS A 89 -17.37 19.20 9.13
C HIS A 89 -18.17 19.42 7.83
N ARG A 90 -19.51 19.27 7.85
CA ARG A 90 -20.38 19.62 6.69
C ARG A 90 -20.27 21.07 6.22
N HIS A 91 -19.84 21.99 7.08
CA HIS A 91 -19.64 23.41 6.75
C HIS A 91 -18.34 23.65 5.95
N LEU A 92 -17.37 22.74 6.03
CA LEU A 92 -16.11 22.87 5.28
C LEU A 92 -16.31 22.65 3.76
N ASP A 93 -17.38 21.95 3.35
CA ASP A 93 -17.75 21.80 1.94
C ASP A 93 -18.03 23.15 1.26
N ALA A 94 -18.68 24.07 1.96
CA ALA A 94 -18.97 25.39 1.39
C ALA A 94 -17.69 26.21 1.13
N ILE A 95 -16.57 25.85 1.75
CA ILE A 95 -15.26 26.51 1.58
C ILE A 95 -14.41 25.74 0.57
N GLN A 96 -14.39 24.40 0.64
CA GLN A 96 -13.60 23.56 -0.27
C GLN A 96 -14.19 23.48 -1.69
N GLU A 97 -15.51 23.66 -1.86
CA GLU A 97 -16.16 23.79 -3.16
C GLU A 97 -15.82 25.13 -3.85
N ILE A 98 -15.43 26.16 -3.08
CA ILE A 98 -14.91 27.44 -3.60
C ILE A 98 -13.43 27.29 -4.02
N GLU A 99 -12.63 26.54 -3.26
CA GLU A 99 -11.21 26.30 -3.55
C GLU A 99 -10.98 25.47 -4.83
N GLY A 100 -11.94 24.63 -5.21
CA GLY A 100 -11.94 23.95 -6.52
C GLY A 100 -12.11 24.92 -7.72
N GLY A 101 -12.53 26.16 -7.47
CA GLY A 101 -12.62 27.23 -8.46
C GLY A 101 -11.41 28.17 -8.52
N ASP A 102 -10.53 28.16 -7.51
CA ASP A 102 -9.48 29.19 -7.35
C ASP A 102 -8.06 28.71 -7.74
N PHE A 103 -7.94 27.56 -8.41
CA PHE A 103 -6.70 27.16 -9.12
C PHE A 103 -6.38 28.04 -10.35
N GLN A 104 -6.97 29.24 -10.44
CA GLN A 104 -6.85 30.17 -11.56
C GLN A 104 -6.41 31.57 -11.12
N ALA A 105 -5.46 31.70 -10.19
CA ALA A 105 -4.80 32.98 -9.92
C ALA A 105 -3.40 32.81 -9.29
N ASN A 106 -2.51 32.06 -9.93
CA ASN A 106 -1.09 32.07 -9.57
C ASN A 106 -0.26 32.87 -10.59
N ASP A 107 -0.74 34.09 -10.90
CA ASP A 107 0.04 35.09 -11.64
C ASP A 107 0.82 35.97 -10.65
N THR A 108 2.08 36.21 -11.00
CA THR A 108 3.19 36.85 -10.26
C THR A 108 2.84 38.04 -9.36
N PRO A 109 3.50 38.20 -8.19
CA PRO A 109 3.21 39.29 -7.27
C PRO A 109 3.73 40.60 -7.85
N ASN A 110 2.82 41.50 -8.22
CA ASN A 110 3.18 42.90 -8.42
C ASN A 110 3.17 43.59 -7.05
N ALA A 111 4.27 44.27 -6.75
CA ALA A 111 4.54 44.87 -5.47
C ALA A 111 3.64 46.07 -5.22
N GLU A 112 2.50 45.87 -4.54
CA GLU A 112 1.73 46.91 -3.84
C GLU A 112 0.48 46.30 -3.17
N ASP A 113 0.65 45.38 -2.21
CA ASP A 113 -0.48 45.10 -1.31
C ASP A 113 -0.03 44.61 0.08
N LYS A 114 0.14 45.55 1.02
CA LYS A 114 0.35 45.25 2.44
C LYS A 114 -0.89 44.64 3.11
N THR A 115 -1.98 44.42 2.36
CA THR A 115 -3.22 43.85 2.88
C THR A 115 -3.24 42.31 2.78
N ILE A 116 -2.42 41.70 1.91
CA ILE A 116 -2.43 40.24 1.66
C ILE A 116 -1.70 39.44 2.75
N GLU A 117 -0.65 39.99 3.36
CA GLU A 117 0.07 39.29 4.45
C GLU A 117 -0.79 39.14 5.72
N THR A 118 -1.79 40.01 5.91
CA THR A 118 -2.70 39.93 7.06
C THR A 118 -3.85 38.94 6.79
N SER A 119 -4.29 38.76 5.55
CA SER A 119 -5.33 37.78 5.20
C SER A 119 -4.80 36.36 5.09
N LEU A 120 -3.55 36.14 4.65
CA LEU A 120 -2.95 34.80 4.62
C LEU A 120 -2.69 34.25 6.04
N ASN A 121 -2.21 35.09 6.97
CA ASN A 121 -2.00 34.68 8.36
C ASN A 121 -3.31 34.49 9.15
N LYS A 122 -4.40 35.14 8.71
CA LYS A 122 -5.70 35.05 9.37
C LYS A 122 -6.53 33.86 8.89
N HIS A 123 -6.39 33.45 7.63
CA HIS A 123 -7.11 32.31 7.08
C HIS A 123 -6.61 30.96 7.64
N ASP A 124 -5.29 30.80 7.79
CA ASP A 124 -4.66 29.58 8.32
C ASP A 124 -4.86 29.40 9.84
N SER A 125 -5.01 30.53 10.57
CA SER A 125 -5.29 30.50 12.02
C SER A 125 -6.76 30.21 12.34
N ASP A 126 -7.70 30.72 11.54
CA ASP A 126 -9.13 30.52 11.78
C ASP A 126 -9.61 29.09 11.46
N GLU A 127 -8.98 28.38 10.51
CA GLU A 127 -9.38 27.01 10.14
C GLU A 127 -8.96 25.95 11.17
N HIS A 128 -7.73 26.04 11.70
CA HIS A 128 -7.28 25.24 12.86
C HIS A 128 -8.11 25.56 14.12
N ASP A 129 -8.54 26.80 14.29
CA ASP A 129 -9.42 27.21 15.37
C ASP A 129 -10.86 26.73 15.19
N LEU A 130 -11.37 26.61 13.96
CA LEU A 130 -12.71 26.09 13.65
C LEU A 130 -12.82 24.59 13.93
N ASP A 131 -11.79 23.82 13.57
CA ASP A 131 -11.72 22.39 13.85
C ASP A 131 -11.64 22.14 15.36
N SER A 132 -10.79 22.90 16.07
CA SER A 132 -10.71 22.83 17.53
C SER A 132 -12.01 23.26 18.23
N LYS A 133 -12.70 24.29 17.74
CA LYS A 133 -14.03 24.72 18.23
C LYS A 133 -15.09 23.64 18.01
N THR A 134 -15.03 22.93 16.88
CA THR A 134 -15.97 21.85 16.55
C THR A 134 -15.79 20.63 17.45
N TYR A 135 -14.54 20.23 17.73
CA TYR A 135 -14.28 19.14 18.69
C TYR A 135 -14.53 19.53 20.14
N ARG A 136 -14.47 20.83 20.48
CA ARG A 136 -14.70 21.34 21.84
C ARG A 136 -16.18 21.47 22.20
N GLN A 137 -17.09 21.22 21.26
CA GLN A 137 -18.52 21.16 21.54
C GLN A 137 -18.85 20.00 22.50
N PRO A 138 -19.72 20.22 23.50
CA PRO A 138 -20.01 19.22 24.52
C PRO A 138 -20.61 17.95 23.89
N GLY A 139 -19.95 16.82 24.12
CA GLY A 139 -20.38 15.49 23.65
C GLY A 139 -19.88 15.06 22.27
N VAL A 140 -19.12 15.91 21.54
CA VAL A 140 -18.52 15.55 20.24
C VAL A 140 -17.18 14.83 20.41
N TYR A 141 -16.30 15.36 21.26
CA TYR A 141 -14.99 14.74 21.57
C TYR A 141 -15.07 13.23 21.92
N PRO A 142 -15.93 12.77 22.85
CA PRO A 142 -15.98 11.35 23.18
C PRO A 142 -16.48 10.47 22.02
N LYS A 143 -17.37 10.99 21.16
CA LYS A 143 -17.85 10.26 19.97
C LYS A 143 -16.75 10.10 18.93
N VAL A 144 -15.98 11.16 18.68
CA VAL A 144 -14.84 11.16 17.77
C VAL A 144 -13.73 10.25 18.30
N ALA A 145 -13.38 10.37 19.58
CA ALA A 145 -12.39 9.52 20.22
C ALA A 145 -12.79 8.04 20.14
N ALA A 146 -14.04 7.71 20.48
CA ALA A 146 -14.54 6.34 20.38
C ALA A 146 -14.46 5.81 18.94
N LEU A 147 -14.82 6.62 17.94
CA LEU A 147 -14.75 6.24 16.54
C LEU A 147 -13.31 5.91 16.11
N ARG A 148 -12.35 6.79 16.42
CA ARG A 148 -10.94 6.56 16.12
C ARG A 148 -10.41 5.32 16.82
N THR A 149 -10.76 5.11 18.10
CA THR A 149 -10.39 3.90 18.85
C THR A 149 -10.97 2.64 18.23
N VAL A 150 -12.22 2.66 17.77
CA VAL A 150 -12.85 1.51 17.08
C VAL A 150 -12.13 1.20 15.78
N VAL A 151 -11.76 2.20 14.99
CA VAL A 151 -11.04 2.00 13.73
C VAL A 151 -9.65 1.42 13.99
N VAL A 152 -8.88 1.98 14.93
CA VAL A 152 -7.53 1.49 15.27
C VAL A 152 -7.58 0.08 15.90
N SER A 153 -8.54 -0.19 16.79
CA SER A 153 -8.70 -1.53 17.34
C SER A 153 -9.11 -2.54 16.28
N GLY A 154 -9.93 -2.14 15.31
CA GLY A 154 -10.27 -2.95 14.14
C GLY A 154 -9.06 -3.32 13.29
N THR A 155 -8.17 -2.37 12.99
CA THR A 155 -6.96 -2.66 12.21
C THR A 155 -5.99 -3.58 12.96
N VAL A 156 -5.87 -3.42 14.28
CA VAL A 156 -5.10 -4.33 15.15
C VAL A 156 -5.71 -5.73 15.15
N ALA A 157 -7.04 -5.85 15.26
CA ALA A 157 -7.73 -7.14 15.22
C ALA A 157 -7.49 -7.87 13.89
N VAL A 158 -7.57 -7.17 12.76
CA VAL A 158 -7.25 -7.72 11.44
C VAL A 158 -5.79 -8.17 11.38
N ALA A 159 -4.85 -7.38 11.90
CA ALA A 159 -3.44 -7.74 11.94
C ALA A 159 -3.18 -9.00 12.80
N CYS A 160 -3.90 -9.18 13.91
CA CYS A 160 -3.79 -10.38 14.74
C CYS A 160 -4.39 -11.62 14.08
N LEU A 161 -5.57 -11.49 13.46
CA LEU A 161 -6.26 -12.61 12.79
C LEU A 161 -5.49 -13.12 11.57
N TRP A 162 -4.90 -12.23 10.78
CA TRP A 162 -4.17 -12.57 9.56
C TRP A 162 -2.65 -12.54 9.69
N LYS A 163 -2.10 -12.65 10.91
CA LYS A 163 -0.65 -12.54 11.17
C LYS A 163 0.23 -13.42 10.26
N ASP A 164 -0.23 -14.63 9.95
CA ASP A 164 0.54 -15.62 9.18
C ASP A 164 0.41 -15.42 7.66
N ARG A 165 -0.53 -14.56 7.22
CA ARG A 165 -0.88 -14.31 5.82
C ARG A 165 -0.99 -12.80 5.51
N LEU A 166 -0.28 -11.96 6.27
CA LEU A 166 -0.32 -10.50 6.09
C LEU A 166 0.04 -10.07 4.66
N LEU A 167 0.94 -10.81 4.00
CA LEU A 167 1.30 -10.55 2.61
C LEU A 167 0.14 -10.82 1.65
N ASP A 168 -0.64 -11.88 1.86
CA ASP A 168 -1.83 -12.15 1.05
C ASP A 168 -2.92 -11.09 1.31
N LEU A 169 -3.01 -10.57 2.53
CA LEU A 169 -3.93 -9.47 2.87
C LEU A 169 -3.54 -8.16 2.15
N VAL A 170 -2.25 -7.85 2.11
CA VAL A 170 -1.74 -6.67 1.38
C VAL A 170 -1.97 -6.83 -0.12
N ASP A 171 -1.65 -7.99 -0.69
CA ASP A 171 -1.90 -8.29 -2.11
C ASP A 171 -3.40 -8.20 -2.45
N PHE A 172 -4.27 -8.76 -1.61
CA PHE A 172 -5.72 -8.69 -1.76
C PHE A 172 -6.23 -7.24 -1.72
N THR A 173 -5.75 -6.44 -0.76
CA THR A 173 -6.17 -5.04 -0.60
C THR A 173 -5.66 -4.17 -1.74
N GLY A 174 -4.45 -4.44 -2.24
CA GLY A 174 -3.86 -3.76 -3.40
C GLY A 174 -4.60 -4.08 -4.69
N ALA A 175 -4.89 -5.36 -4.95
CA ALA A 175 -5.60 -5.80 -6.15
C ALA A 175 -7.06 -5.32 -6.19
N SER A 176 -7.69 -5.09 -5.04
CA SER A 176 -9.07 -4.61 -4.93
C SER A 176 -9.16 -3.09 -4.83
N CYS A 177 -8.80 -2.52 -3.68
CA CYS A 177 -9.02 -1.10 -3.36
C CYS A 177 -8.16 -0.17 -4.22
N ILE A 178 -6.87 -0.45 -4.35
CA ILE A 178 -5.95 0.42 -5.11
C ILE A 178 -6.26 0.35 -6.60
N ALA A 179 -6.55 -0.84 -7.15
CA ALA A 179 -6.97 -0.96 -8.55
C ALA A 179 -8.26 -0.17 -8.84
N MET A 180 -9.23 -0.21 -7.92
CA MET A 180 -10.46 0.57 -8.05
C MET A 180 -10.20 2.08 -8.00
N CYS A 181 -9.46 2.56 -7.01
CA CYS A 181 -9.23 3.99 -6.79
C CYS A 181 -8.24 4.62 -7.79
N CYS A 182 -7.21 3.89 -8.21
CA CYS A 182 -6.10 4.45 -9.00
C CYS A 182 -6.16 4.10 -10.50
N MET A 183 -6.91 3.07 -10.91
CA MET A 183 -7.04 2.69 -12.32
C MET A 183 -8.47 2.89 -12.83
N ILE A 184 -9.45 2.27 -12.19
CA ILE A 184 -10.82 2.20 -12.72
C ILE A 184 -11.53 3.55 -12.59
N LEU A 185 -11.53 4.13 -11.39
CA LEU A 185 -12.28 5.34 -11.09
C LEU A 185 -11.79 6.59 -11.86
N PRO A 186 -10.47 6.84 -12.02
CA PRO A 186 -9.97 7.92 -12.87
C PRO A 186 -10.37 7.76 -14.35
N MET A 187 -10.31 6.53 -14.89
CA MET A 187 -10.71 6.27 -16.28
C MET A 187 -12.23 6.43 -16.49
N VAL A 188 -13.04 6.00 -15.53
CA VAL A 188 -14.51 6.19 -15.57
C VAL A 188 -14.85 7.67 -15.53
N PHE A 189 -14.22 8.46 -14.68
CA PHE A 189 -14.44 9.90 -14.60
C PHE A 189 -13.94 10.63 -15.85
N TYR A 190 -12.82 10.19 -16.43
CA TYR A 190 -12.35 10.72 -17.71
C TYR A 190 -13.38 10.54 -18.82
N LEU A 191 -13.92 9.32 -18.97
CA LEU A 191 -14.95 9.03 -19.97
C LEU A 191 -16.28 9.74 -19.67
N LYS A 192 -16.64 9.92 -18.41
CA LYS A 192 -17.87 10.64 -18.03
C LYS A 192 -17.77 12.15 -18.30
N HIS A 193 -16.62 12.75 -18.04
CA HIS A 193 -16.42 14.19 -18.20
C HIS A 193 -16.10 14.59 -19.65
N PHE A 194 -15.20 13.86 -20.32
CA PHE A 194 -14.74 14.20 -21.68
C PHE A 194 -15.32 13.31 -22.78
N GLY A 195 -16.24 12.39 -22.46
CA GLY A 195 -16.73 11.37 -23.39
C GLY A 195 -17.36 11.87 -24.70
N ASN A 196 -17.78 13.14 -24.76
CA ASN A 196 -18.32 13.78 -25.97
C ASN A 196 -17.23 14.44 -26.83
N LYS A 197 -16.05 14.76 -26.27
CA LYS A 197 -14.93 15.40 -26.96
C LYS A 197 -13.84 14.40 -27.39
N VAL A 198 -13.88 13.19 -26.85
CA VAL A 198 -12.87 12.14 -27.08
C VAL A 198 -13.15 11.37 -28.36
N GLY A 199 -12.09 11.05 -29.11
CA GLY A 199 -12.19 10.25 -30.33
C GLY A 199 -12.70 8.83 -30.06
N LYS A 200 -13.41 8.25 -31.05
CA LYS A 200 -13.98 6.88 -30.90
C LYS A 200 -12.91 5.82 -30.58
N LEU A 201 -11.71 5.95 -31.17
CA LEU A 201 -10.58 5.04 -30.91
C LEU A 201 -10.13 5.08 -29.45
N GLU A 202 -9.96 6.28 -28.90
CA GLU A 202 -9.52 6.49 -27.52
C GLU A 202 -10.58 6.00 -26.52
N LYS A 203 -11.87 6.21 -26.83
CA LYS A 203 -12.96 5.67 -26.03
C LYS A 203 -12.97 4.14 -25.99
N VAL A 204 -12.74 3.48 -27.13
CA VAL A 204 -12.64 2.02 -27.19
C VAL A 204 -11.45 1.52 -26.37
N TRP A 205 -10.30 2.18 -26.48
CA TRP A 205 -9.11 1.83 -25.72
C TRP A 205 -9.31 1.99 -24.20
N ALA A 206 -9.94 3.09 -23.77
CA ALA A 206 -10.25 3.32 -22.36
C ALA A 206 -11.23 2.27 -21.80
N VAL A 207 -12.27 1.91 -22.56
CA VAL A 207 -13.21 0.84 -22.16
C VAL A 207 -12.51 -0.52 -22.08
N PHE A 208 -11.62 -0.82 -23.03
CA PHE A 208 -10.81 -2.03 -23.00
C PHE A 208 -9.89 -2.07 -21.76
N ALA A 209 -9.21 -0.97 -21.45
CA ALA A 209 -8.34 -0.87 -20.28
C ALA A 209 -9.13 -1.08 -18.98
N ILE A 210 -10.32 -0.47 -18.84
CA ILE A 210 -11.21 -0.68 -17.68
C ILE A 210 -11.61 -2.15 -17.56
N ALA A 211 -12.03 -2.79 -18.65
CA ALA A 211 -12.42 -4.20 -18.65
C ALA A 211 -11.26 -5.12 -18.27
N MET A 212 -10.06 -4.84 -18.80
CA MET A 212 -8.85 -5.59 -18.49
C MET A 212 -8.43 -5.42 -17.03
N SER A 213 -8.45 -4.19 -16.50
CA SER A 213 -8.17 -3.94 -15.09
C SER A 213 -9.17 -4.60 -14.14
N LEU A 214 -10.46 -4.63 -14.49
CA LEU A 214 -11.48 -5.36 -13.73
C LEU A 214 -11.23 -6.88 -13.75
N PHE A 215 -10.86 -7.43 -14.91
CA PHE A 215 -10.55 -8.86 -15.03
C PHE A 215 -9.31 -9.25 -14.23
N LEU A 216 -8.18 -8.54 -14.42
CA LEU A 216 -6.94 -8.85 -13.70
C LEU A 216 -7.07 -8.55 -12.20
N GLY A 217 -7.66 -7.41 -11.83
CA GLY A 217 -7.88 -7.05 -10.43
C GLY A 217 -8.80 -8.08 -9.74
N GLY A 218 -9.89 -8.49 -10.39
CA GLY A 218 -10.76 -9.54 -9.88
C GLY A 218 -10.07 -10.90 -9.77
N TYR A 219 -9.26 -11.28 -10.76
CA TYR A 219 -8.51 -12.53 -10.77
C TYR A 219 -7.49 -12.60 -9.61
N GLU A 220 -6.67 -11.56 -9.44
CA GLU A 220 -5.70 -11.49 -8.35
C GLU A 220 -6.40 -11.46 -6.99
N THR A 221 -7.47 -10.68 -6.85
CA THR A 221 -8.30 -10.66 -5.64
C THR A 221 -8.84 -12.05 -5.30
N TYR A 222 -9.26 -12.83 -6.30
CA TYR A 222 -9.74 -14.20 -6.10
C TYR A 222 -8.62 -15.17 -5.71
N GLN A 223 -7.48 -15.13 -6.39
CA GLN A 223 -6.34 -16.00 -6.09
C GLN A 223 -5.78 -15.77 -4.69
N LYS A 224 -5.71 -14.49 -4.26
CA LYS A 224 -5.20 -14.11 -2.94
C LYS A 224 -6.27 -14.23 -1.85
N GLY A 225 -7.55 -14.08 -2.21
CA GLY A 225 -8.68 -14.24 -1.28
C GLY A 225 -8.91 -15.69 -0.83
N LYS A 226 -8.64 -16.69 -1.68
CA LYS A 226 -8.76 -18.13 -1.33
C LYS A 226 -7.98 -18.50 -0.05
N PRO A 227 -6.65 -18.33 0.00
CA PRO A 227 -5.90 -18.67 1.21
C PRO A 227 -6.20 -17.75 2.39
N LEU A 228 -6.78 -16.56 2.14
CA LEU A 228 -7.12 -15.58 3.16
C LEU A 228 -8.38 -15.99 3.95
N PHE A 229 -9.43 -16.46 3.26
CA PHE A 229 -10.72 -16.78 3.87
C PHE A 229 -11.00 -18.28 4.02
N ASN A 230 -10.31 -19.13 3.25
CA ASN A 230 -10.39 -20.58 3.38
C ASN A 230 -8.97 -21.17 3.41
N PRO A 231 -8.30 -21.14 4.56
CA PRO A 231 -6.94 -21.64 4.65
C PRO A 231 -6.93 -23.13 4.27
N PRO A 232 -5.98 -23.58 3.43
CA PRO A 232 -5.79 -25.01 3.23
C PRO A 232 -5.56 -25.67 4.59
N ALA A 233 -6.16 -26.84 4.79
CA ALA A 233 -6.09 -27.56 6.06
C ALA A 233 -4.65 -27.54 6.56
N ALA A 234 -4.43 -27.02 7.78
CA ALA A 234 -3.12 -27.06 8.41
C ALA A 234 -2.65 -28.51 8.34
N THR A 235 -1.53 -28.76 7.68
CA THR A 235 -0.88 -30.06 7.66
C THR A 235 -0.57 -30.40 9.12
N THR A 236 -1.47 -31.16 9.73
CA THR A 236 -1.42 -31.57 11.14
C THR A 236 -0.46 -32.74 11.22
N GLY A 237 0.83 -32.39 11.26
CA GLY A 237 1.94 -33.33 11.37
C GLY A 237 3.26 -32.58 11.21
N PRO A 238 4.39 -33.13 11.68
CA PRO A 238 5.69 -32.58 11.34
C PRO A 238 5.77 -32.47 9.83
N VAL A 239 5.89 -31.25 9.31
CA VAL A 239 6.11 -31.01 7.88
C VAL A 239 7.30 -31.87 7.52
N ALA A 240 7.10 -32.86 6.63
CA ALA A 240 8.21 -33.68 6.14
C ALA A 240 9.31 -32.70 5.71
N TRP A 241 10.54 -32.91 6.17
CA TRP A 241 11.66 -31.97 5.91
C TRP A 241 11.82 -31.66 4.40
N ASP A 242 11.33 -32.57 3.56
CA ASP A 242 11.32 -32.61 2.10
C ASP A 242 10.03 -32.05 1.43
N ALA A 243 9.14 -31.39 2.17
CA ALA A 243 7.98 -30.74 1.56
C ALA A 243 8.38 -29.53 0.69
N VAL A 244 7.60 -29.24 -0.36
CA VAL A 244 7.83 -28.07 -1.22
C VAL A 244 7.59 -26.79 -0.39
N LYS A 245 8.64 -26.01 -0.19
CA LYS A 245 8.64 -24.74 0.57
C LYS A 245 8.67 -23.53 -0.35
N PHE A 246 9.22 -23.67 -1.56
CA PHE A 246 9.41 -22.59 -2.52
C PHE A 246 8.71 -22.90 -3.84
N ASN A 247 7.48 -22.37 -4.00
CA ASN A 247 6.63 -22.60 -5.17
C ASN A 247 7.13 -21.94 -6.45
N PHE A 248 8.03 -20.95 -6.33
CA PHE A 248 8.58 -20.21 -7.47
C PHE A 248 9.86 -20.86 -8.03
N CYS A 249 10.38 -21.91 -7.38
CA CYS A 249 11.54 -22.66 -7.87
C CYS A 249 11.12 -23.79 -8.82
N PRO A 250 11.99 -24.22 -9.76
CA PRO A 250 11.68 -25.28 -10.71
C PRO A 250 11.32 -26.59 -10.01
N PRO A 251 10.20 -27.26 -10.36
CA PRO A 251 9.63 -28.39 -9.60
C PRO A 251 10.56 -29.63 -9.50
N GLY A 252 11.54 -29.76 -10.38
CA GLY A 252 12.56 -30.83 -10.35
C GLY A 252 13.87 -30.47 -9.64
N SER A 253 13.98 -29.26 -9.08
CA SER A 253 15.21 -28.78 -8.44
C SER A 253 15.19 -28.97 -6.93
N SER A 254 16.36 -29.22 -6.35
CA SER A 254 16.60 -29.30 -4.90
C SER A 254 16.22 -28.02 -4.15
N TYR A 255 16.22 -26.88 -4.85
CA TYR A 255 15.85 -25.56 -4.34
C TYR A 255 14.36 -25.38 -4.04
N THR A 256 13.49 -26.33 -4.42
CA THR A 256 12.06 -26.27 -4.05
C THR A 256 11.79 -26.71 -2.62
N ARG A 257 12.67 -27.53 -2.05
CA ARG A 257 12.45 -28.25 -0.78
C ARG A 257 13.36 -27.77 0.34
N MET A 258 14.57 -27.34 -0.02
CA MET A 258 15.58 -26.85 0.90
C MET A 258 16.18 -25.53 0.44
N VAL A 259 16.70 -24.79 1.41
CA VAL A 259 17.27 -23.47 1.22
C VAL A 259 18.63 -23.59 0.52
N TYR A 260 18.94 -22.67 -0.40
CA TYR A 260 20.18 -22.71 -1.20
C TYR A 260 21.50 -22.68 -0.40
N THR A 261 21.46 -22.37 0.90
CA THR A 261 22.61 -22.50 1.82
C THR A 261 23.02 -23.92 2.12
N ASN A 262 22.12 -24.89 2.02
CA ASN A 262 22.38 -26.25 2.46
C ASN A 262 23.09 -27.04 1.35
N LEU A 263 24.39 -26.80 1.20
CA LEU A 263 25.21 -27.41 0.15
C LEU A 263 25.17 -28.95 0.21
N SER A 264 25.21 -29.54 1.40
CA SER A 264 25.19 -31.00 1.56
C SER A 264 23.89 -31.64 1.08
N TYR A 265 22.75 -30.96 1.21
CA TYR A 265 21.50 -31.44 0.63
C TYR A 265 21.50 -31.34 -0.90
N HIS A 266 22.02 -30.25 -1.46
CA HIS A 266 22.07 -30.05 -2.91
C HIS A 266 23.04 -31.02 -3.60
N GLU A 267 24.15 -31.37 -2.96
CA GLU A 267 25.12 -32.36 -3.45
C GLU A 267 24.56 -33.78 -3.47
N ASN A 268 23.70 -34.13 -2.50
CA ASN A 268 23.12 -35.46 -2.38
C ASN A 268 21.69 -35.56 -2.95
N PHE A 269 21.20 -34.51 -3.62
CA PHE A 269 19.86 -34.49 -4.17
C PHE A 269 19.78 -35.26 -5.48
N ASN A 270 19.07 -36.38 -5.46
CA ASN A 270 18.64 -37.07 -6.67
C ASN A 270 17.28 -36.52 -7.08
N SER A 271 17.17 -36.02 -8.32
CA SER A 271 15.89 -35.50 -8.80
C SER A 271 14.87 -36.65 -8.86
N PRO A 272 13.59 -36.39 -8.56
CA PRO A 272 12.52 -37.40 -8.70
C PRO A 272 12.24 -37.81 -10.16
N SER A 273 13.10 -37.44 -11.10
CA SER A 273 13.05 -37.80 -12.53
C SER A 273 14.14 -38.80 -12.94
N SER A 274 14.92 -39.34 -11.99
CA SER A 274 15.93 -40.38 -12.23
C SER A 274 15.49 -41.80 -11.81
N LEU A 275 14.17 -42.03 -11.69
CA LEU A 275 13.54 -43.34 -11.51
C LEU A 275 12.36 -43.48 -12.48
#